data_AF-A0A3D5GPS1-F1
#
_entry.id   AF-A0A3D5GPS1-F1
#
_cell.length_a   1.000
_cell.length_b   1.000
_cell.length_c   1.000
_cell.angle_alpha   90.00
_cell.angle_beta   90.00
_cell.angle_gamma   90.00
#
_symmetry.space_group_name_H-M   'P 1'
#
loop_
_entity.id
_entity.type
_entity.pdbx_description
1 polymer ?
#
loop_
_entity_poly.entity_id
_entity_poly.type
_entity_poly.pdbx_seq_one_letter_code
_entity_poly.pdbx_strand_id
1 'polypeptide(L)' 'IAIPDGQPGAGGYREHDILIIGEDGVENITGFPYGPEHNIIGA' A
#
# COMPACT_ATOMS: atom_id res chain seq x y z
N ILE A 1 -2.46 -6.89 -5.79
CA ILE A 1 -2.33 -8.37 -5.81
C ILE A 1 -3.67 -8.95 -5.35
N ALA A 2 -4.14 -10.03 -5.98
CA ALA A 2 -5.36 -10.72 -5.56
C ALA A 2 -5.06 -12.20 -5.37
N ILE A 3 -5.44 -12.75 -4.21
CA ILE A 3 -5.39 -14.18 -3.91
C ILE A 3 -6.82 -14.72 -4.05
N PRO A 4 -7.05 -15.79 -4.85
CA PRO A 4 -8.38 -16.33 -5.07
C PRO A 4 -9.10 -16.77 -3.80
N ASP A 5 -10.42 -16.69 -3.83
CA ASP A 5 -11.28 -17.18 -2.75
C ASP A 5 -10.99 -18.67 -2.42
N GLY A 6 -11.09 -19.00 -1.13
CA GLY A 6 -10.87 -20.36 -0.63
C GLY A 6 -9.41 -20.74 -0.35
N GLN A 7 -8.45 -19.86 -0.61
CA GLN A 7 -7.04 -20.06 -0.26
C GLN A 7 -6.65 -19.29 1.02
N PRO A 8 -5.67 -19.77 1.80
CA PRO A 8 -5.11 -18.98 2.90
C PRO A 8 -4.62 -17.62 2.41
N GLY A 9 -5.09 -16.54 3.05
CA GLY A 9 -4.81 -15.16 2.63
C GLY A 9 -5.65 -14.65 1.47
N ALA A 10 -6.79 -15.30 1.16
CA ALA A 10 -7.74 -14.80 0.15
C ALA A 10 -8.10 -13.32 0.38
N GLY A 11 -8.01 -12.52 -0.68
CA GLY A 11 -8.25 -11.08 -0.62
C GLY A 11 -7.50 -10.27 -1.67
N GLY A 12 -7.89 -8.99 -1.79
CA GLY A 12 -7.21 -7.99 -2.59
C GLY A 12 -6.29 -7.11 -1.72
N TYR A 13 -5.01 -7.05 -2.07
CA TYR A 13 -3.99 -6.28 -1.36
C TYR A 13 -3.38 -5.24 -2.30
N ARG A 14 -3.39 -3.97 -1.90
CA ARG A 14 -2.85 -2.87 -2.69
C ARG A 14 -2.50 -1.70 -1.78
N GLU A 15 -1.27 -1.22 -1.95
CA GLU A 15 -0.87 0.13 -1.57
C GLU A 15 -0.72 0.97 -2.85
N HIS A 16 -0.79 2.29 -2.75
CA HIS A 16 -0.63 3.17 -3.90
C HIS A 16 -0.02 4.52 -3.50
N ASP A 17 1.16 4.79 -4.06
CA ASP A 17 1.86 6.05 -3.86
C ASP A 17 1.78 6.97 -5.09
N ILE A 18 1.97 8.27 -4.85
CA ILE A 18 2.14 9.28 -5.90
C ILE A 18 3.56 9.82 -5.80
N LEU A 19 4.27 9.77 -6.93
CA LEU A 19 5.64 10.22 -7.03
C LEU A 19 5.75 11.38 -8.03
N ILE A 20 6.45 12.44 -7.64
CA ILE A 20 6.88 13.50 -8.53
C ILE A 20 8.24 13.11 -9.10
N ILE A 21 8.39 13.19 -10.43
CA ILE A 21 9.68 12.96 -11.10
C ILE A 21 10.44 14.29 -11.19
N GLY A 22 11.66 14.32 -10.66
CA GLY A 22 12.61 15.43 -10.76
C GLY A 22 13.81 15.09 -11.66
N GLU A 23 14.77 16.01 -11.73
CA GLU A 23 15.97 15.86 -12.58
C GLU A 23 16.87 14.70 -12.13
N ASP A 24 17.11 14.57 -10.82
CA ASP A 24 18.04 13.58 -10.25
C ASP A 24 17.35 12.44 -9.48
N GLY A 25 16.01 12.39 -9.47
CA GLY A 25 15.29 11.39 -8.68
C GLY A 25 13.78 11.57 -8.62
N VAL A 26 13.17 10.97 -7.60
CA VAL A 26 11.72 10.97 -7.38
C VAL A 26 11.41 11.38 -5.94
N GLU A 27 10.37 12.19 -5.77
CA GLU A 27 9.81 12.55 -4.46
C GLU A 27 8.47 11.84 -4.28
N ASN A 28 8.33 11.02 -3.23
CA ASN A 28 7.06 10.43 -2.87
C ASN A 28 6.26 11.42 -2.01
N ILE A 29 5.08 11.81 -2.50
CA ILE A 29 4.21 12.78 -1.82
C ILE A 29 3.06 12.11 -1.06
N THR A 30 2.97 10.78 -1.08
CA THR A 30 1.99 10.06 -0.25
C THR A 30 2.44 10.08 1.21
N GLY A 31 1.71 10.82 2.05
CA GLY A 31 2.04 11.00 3.46
C GLY A 31 1.25 10.12 4.45
N PHE A 32 0.26 9.37 3.99
CA PHE A 32 -0.51 8.48 4.86
C PHE A 32 0.29 7.18 5.10
N PRO A 33 0.45 6.73 6.35
CA PRO A 33 1.21 5.51 6.63
C PRO A 33 0.50 4.29 6.05
N TYR A 34 1.28 3.34 5.55
CA TYR A 34 0.79 2.06 5.06
C TYR A 34 1.45 0.90 5.83
N GLY A 35 0.87 -0.30 5.69
CA GLY A 35 1.38 -1.51 6.34
C GLY A 35 0.73 -1.88 7.69
N PRO A 36 1.00 -3.09 8.18
CA PRO A 36 0.36 -3.64 9.38
C PRO A 36 0.70 -2.90 10.67
N GLU A 37 1.82 -2.16 10.72
CA GLU A 37 2.24 -1.36 11.87
C GLU A 37 1.27 -0.20 12.15
N HIS A 38 0.52 0.24 11.14
CA HIS A 38 -0.36 1.40 11.23
C HIS A 38 -1.82 1.08 10.87
N ASN A 39 -2.07 0.15 9.94
CA ASN A 39 -3.40 -0.05 9.34
C ASN A 39 -4.18 -1.25 9.90
N ILE A 40 -3.80 -1.78 11.06
CA ILE A 40 -4.67 -2.68 11.84
C ILE A 40 -5.51 -1.82 12.81
N ILE A 41 -6.74 -1.50 12.40
CA ILE A 41 -7.62 -0.62 13.17
C ILE A 41 -8.46 -1.43 14.16
N GLY A 42 -8.34 -1.11 15.45
CA GLY A 42 -9.25 -1.60 16.49
C GLY A 42 -10.58 -0.85 16.47
N ALA A 43 -11.69 -1.56 16.74
CA ALA A 43 -13.03 -0.99 16.83
C ALA A 43 -13.33 -0.35 18.19
#